data_AF-A0A3D2UD00-F1
#
_entry.id   AF-A0A3D2UD00-F1
#
_cell.length_a   1.000
_cell.length_b   1.000
_cell.length_c   1.000
_cell.angle_alpha   90.00
_cell.angle_beta   90.00
_cell.angle_gamma   90.00
#
_symmetry.space_group_name_H-M   'P 1'
#
loop_
_entity.id
_entity.type
_entity.pdbx_description
1 polymer ?
#
loop_
_entity_poly.entity_id
_entity_poly.type
_entity_poly.pdbx_seq_one_letter_code
_entity_poly.pdbx_strand_id
1 'polypeptide(L)'
;MRLDLHIHTTASDGAWSPGEVVNEAVVAGLDVIAITDHDTVAGVATAQQRASNFSIQVISGIEVSSTYGTADIHVLGYFVDPRSPVLIEHGRIAGSRRAERMREMIERLDRMEIKISYGAVMDEAGPEGVVIGRPHLAKALVKAGYAKSVWDAFERLIGNESRAFVPTNLLEPTAAINLVREAGGIPLW
;
A
#
# COMPACT_ATOMS: atom_id res chain seq x y z
N MET A 1 2.47 5.83 -26.92
CA MET A 1 1.70 5.56 -25.69
C MET A 1 2.60 4.87 -24.69
N ARG A 2 3.00 5.57 -23.64
CA ARG A 2 3.83 5.10 -22.53
C ARG A 2 2.98 5.08 -21.26
N LEU A 3 2.98 3.97 -20.55
CA LEU A 3 2.08 3.74 -19.43
C LEU A 3 2.80 3.04 -18.27
N ASP A 4 2.39 3.42 -17.06
CA ASP A 4 2.71 2.72 -15.81
C ASP A 4 1.43 2.57 -14.99
N LEU A 5 0.98 1.33 -14.82
CA LEU A 5 -0.33 1.02 -14.27
C LEU A 5 -0.25 0.43 -12.85
N HIS A 6 0.88 0.57 -12.17
CA HIS A 6 1.03 0.09 -10.79
C HIS A 6 1.92 1.05 -10.00
N ILE A 7 1.32 2.13 -9.50
CA ILE A 7 2.05 3.18 -8.78
C ILE A 7 1.42 3.44 -7.42
N HIS A 8 2.27 3.46 -6.40
CA HIS A 8 1.87 3.78 -5.03
C HIS A 8 2.25 5.23 -4.69
N THR A 9 1.45 5.82 -3.83
CA THR A 9 1.64 7.16 -3.30
C THR A 9 1.84 7.09 -1.79
N THR A 10 2.07 8.24 -1.17
CA THR A 10 2.05 8.35 0.30
C THR A 10 0.68 8.03 0.91
N ALA A 11 -0.39 7.79 0.14
CA ALA A 11 -1.64 7.28 0.71
C ALA A 11 -1.51 5.83 1.21
N SER A 12 -0.51 5.08 0.71
CA SER A 12 -0.11 3.78 1.24
C SER A 12 1.37 3.74 1.59
N ASP A 13 2.23 3.10 0.80
CA ASP A 13 3.66 2.92 1.12
C ASP A 13 4.62 3.53 0.08
N GLY A 14 4.09 4.32 -0.84
CA GLY A 14 4.85 5.09 -1.81
C GLY A 14 5.67 6.22 -1.17
N ALA A 15 6.71 6.67 -1.88
CA ALA A 15 7.61 7.72 -1.41
C ALA A 15 7.12 9.15 -1.75
N TRP A 16 6.24 9.28 -2.73
CA TRP A 16 5.79 10.56 -3.26
C TRP A 16 4.29 10.75 -3.04
N SER A 17 3.87 11.97 -2.76
CA SER A 17 2.46 12.32 -2.70
C SER A 17 1.78 12.07 -4.04
N PRO A 18 0.44 11.91 -4.08
CA PRO A 18 -0.27 11.70 -5.34
C PRO A 18 0.00 12.79 -6.37
N GLY A 19 0.20 14.04 -5.92
CA GLY A 19 0.54 15.16 -6.81
C GLY A 19 1.99 15.11 -7.31
N GLU A 20 2.94 14.69 -6.48
CA GLU A 20 4.34 14.51 -6.89
C GLU A 20 4.49 13.37 -7.89
N VAL A 21 3.80 12.24 -7.67
CA VAL A 21 3.75 11.12 -8.63
C VAL A 21 3.34 11.60 -10.02
N VAL A 22 2.31 12.44 -10.11
CA VAL A 22 1.85 13.00 -11.40
C VAL A 22 2.92 13.89 -12.05
N ASN A 23 3.64 14.71 -11.26
CA ASN A 23 4.71 15.55 -11.81
C ASN A 23 5.84 14.72 -12.40
N GLU A 24 6.28 13.71 -11.65
CA GLU A 24 7.38 12.85 -12.07
C GLU A 24 6.98 12.00 -13.28
N ALA A 25 5.74 11.53 -13.34
CA ALA A 25 5.20 10.83 -14.51
C ALA A 25 5.21 11.72 -15.77
N VAL A 26 4.88 13.02 -15.63
CA VAL A 26 4.97 13.99 -16.73
C VAL A 26 6.42 14.22 -17.17
N VAL A 27 7.35 14.38 -16.22
CA VAL A 27 8.79 14.52 -16.50
C VAL A 27 9.34 13.28 -17.22
N ALA A 28 8.90 12.08 -16.80
CA ALA A 28 9.24 10.81 -17.45
C ALA A 28 8.59 10.63 -18.84
N GLY A 29 7.66 11.51 -19.22
CA GLY A 29 6.95 11.46 -20.51
C GLY A 29 5.98 10.28 -20.60
N LEU A 30 5.31 9.94 -19.49
CA LEU A 30 4.21 8.98 -19.48
C LEU A 30 2.92 9.63 -19.98
N ASP A 31 2.15 8.88 -20.76
CA ASP A 31 0.86 9.30 -21.29
C ASP A 31 -0.29 8.94 -20.32
N VAL A 32 -0.17 7.81 -19.62
CA VAL A 32 -1.20 7.28 -18.71
C VAL A 32 -0.54 6.67 -17.48
N ILE A 33 -1.07 6.97 -16.29
CA ILE A 33 -0.73 6.26 -15.05
C ILE A 33 -1.96 5.72 -14.33
N ALA A 34 -1.78 4.74 -13.46
CA ALA A 34 -2.80 4.33 -12.48
C ALA A 34 -2.25 4.48 -11.06
N ILE A 35 -3.03 5.11 -10.19
CA ILE A 35 -2.76 5.13 -8.74
C ILE A 35 -3.39 3.88 -8.14
N THR A 36 -2.58 2.98 -7.60
CA THR A 36 -2.99 1.66 -7.10
C THR A 36 -2.50 1.44 -5.68
N ASP A 37 -2.76 2.41 -4.81
CA ASP A 37 -2.39 2.33 -3.39
C ASP A 37 -2.98 1.08 -2.71
N HIS A 38 -2.25 0.54 -1.74
CA HIS A 38 -2.69 -0.65 -1.00
C HIS A 38 -3.99 -0.38 -0.23
N ASP A 39 -5.04 -1.14 -0.56
CA ASP A 39 -6.33 -1.17 0.13
C ASP A 39 -7.03 0.19 0.28
N THR A 40 -6.62 1.21 -0.47
CA THR A 40 -7.20 2.56 -0.40
C THR A 40 -7.22 3.24 -1.75
N VAL A 41 -8.18 4.15 -1.92
CA VAL A 41 -8.31 5.03 -3.10
C VAL A 41 -8.09 6.50 -2.73
N ALA A 42 -7.61 6.78 -1.52
CA ALA A 42 -7.49 8.13 -0.97
C ALA A 42 -6.59 9.07 -1.81
N GLY A 43 -5.58 8.52 -2.51
CA GLY A 43 -4.69 9.29 -3.38
C GLY A 43 -5.28 9.67 -4.73
N VAL A 44 -6.34 8.98 -5.19
CA VAL A 44 -6.84 9.07 -6.57
C VAL A 44 -7.33 10.48 -6.91
N ALA A 45 -8.19 11.07 -6.06
CA ALA A 45 -8.78 12.37 -6.33
C ALA A 45 -7.72 13.48 -6.45
N THR A 46 -6.73 13.48 -5.56
CA THR A 46 -5.62 14.44 -5.60
C THR A 46 -4.75 14.26 -6.84
N ALA A 47 -4.44 13.01 -7.23
CA ALA A 47 -3.68 12.75 -8.46
C ALA A 47 -4.46 13.21 -9.71
N GLN A 48 -5.75 12.91 -9.80
CA GLN A 48 -6.60 13.35 -10.92
C GLN A 48 -6.70 14.88 -10.99
N GLN A 49 -6.87 15.55 -9.84
CA GLN A 49 -6.86 17.01 -9.77
C GLN A 49 -5.51 17.58 -10.22
N ARG A 50 -4.39 16.97 -9.84
CA ARG A 50 -3.08 17.42 -10.29
C ARG A 50 -2.91 17.25 -11.80
N ALA A 51 -3.35 16.11 -12.34
CA ALA A 51 -3.22 15.76 -13.75
C ALA A 51 -4.01 16.68 -14.68
N SER A 52 -5.06 17.36 -14.20
CA SER A 52 -5.83 18.32 -15.01
C SER A 52 -5.00 19.52 -15.51
N ASN A 53 -3.78 19.71 -14.99
CA ASN A 53 -2.85 20.76 -15.44
C ASN A 53 -1.92 20.28 -16.58
N PHE A 54 -2.02 19.01 -16.99
CA PHE A 54 -1.14 18.35 -17.95
C PHE A 54 -1.94 17.50 -18.95
N SER A 55 -1.26 16.91 -19.93
CA SER A 55 -1.89 15.98 -20.90
C SER A 55 -1.91 14.51 -20.44
N ILE A 56 -1.38 14.22 -19.24
CA ILE A 56 -1.34 12.87 -18.67
C ILE A 56 -2.72 12.45 -18.16
N GLN A 57 -3.07 11.18 -18.34
CA GLN A 57 -4.29 10.60 -17.78
C GLN A 57 -3.99 9.82 -16.50
N VAL A 58 -4.89 9.91 -15.52
CA VAL A 58 -4.79 9.17 -14.25
C VAL A 58 -6.01 8.26 -14.10
N ILE A 59 -5.76 6.96 -14.14
CA ILE A 59 -6.73 5.91 -13.89
C ILE A 59 -6.93 5.76 -12.37
N SER A 60 -8.20 5.71 -11.94
CA SER A 60 -8.55 5.34 -10.58
C SER A 60 -8.26 3.85 -10.38
N GLY A 61 -7.36 3.53 -9.46
CA GLY A 61 -7.01 2.16 -9.14
C GLY A 61 -6.91 1.91 -7.66
N ILE A 62 -6.69 0.64 -7.33
CA ILE A 62 -6.47 0.13 -5.98
C ILE A 62 -5.67 -1.17 -6.10
N GLU A 63 -4.75 -1.43 -5.16
CA GLU A 63 -4.16 -2.75 -4.99
C GLU A 63 -4.77 -3.42 -3.75
N VAL A 64 -5.66 -4.39 -3.96
CA VAL A 64 -6.37 -5.08 -2.89
C VAL A 64 -5.49 -6.19 -2.33
N SER A 65 -5.20 -6.11 -1.03
CA SER A 65 -4.44 -7.14 -0.33
C SER A 65 -5.32 -8.35 -0.05
N SER A 66 -4.85 -9.53 -0.48
CA SER A 66 -5.50 -10.80 -0.25
C SER A 66 -4.49 -11.86 0.19
N THR A 67 -4.99 -13.00 0.65
CA THR A 67 -4.16 -14.13 1.08
C THR A 67 -4.80 -15.41 0.55
N TYR A 68 -3.98 -16.30 0.01
CA TYR A 68 -4.39 -17.66 -0.36
C TYR A 68 -3.46 -18.66 0.31
N GLY A 69 -3.99 -19.44 1.25
CA GLY A 69 -3.17 -20.28 2.13
C GLY A 69 -2.22 -19.43 2.98
N THR A 70 -0.92 -19.53 2.73
CA THR A 70 0.12 -18.75 3.43
C THR A 70 0.72 -17.63 2.57
N ALA A 71 0.29 -17.50 1.31
CA ALA A 71 0.84 -16.53 0.38
C ALA A 71 0.04 -15.23 0.40
N ASP A 72 0.72 -14.11 0.60
CA ASP A 72 0.16 -12.79 0.31
C ASP A 72 0.02 -12.64 -1.21
N ILE A 73 -1.20 -12.38 -1.67
CA ILE A 73 -1.54 -12.19 -3.08
C ILE A 73 -2.20 -10.82 -3.21
N HIS A 74 -1.78 -10.02 -4.19
CA HIS A 74 -2.40 -8.73 -4.44
C HIS A 74 -3.19 -8.77 -5.74
N VAL A 75 -4.38 -8.16 -5.72
CA VAL A 75 -5.25 -8.02 -6.89
C VAL A 75 -5.36 -6.55 -7.22
N LEU A 76 -4.92 -6.17 -8.41
CA LEU A 76 -5.08 -4.82 -8.93
C LEU A 76 -6.53 -4.61 -9.37
N GLY A 77 -7.07 -3.44 -9.09
CA GLY A 77 -8.35 -2.99 -9.61
C GLY A 77 -8.20 -1.68 -10.35
N TYR A 78 -8.72 -1.60 -11.57
CA TYR A 78 -8.68 -0.41 -12.42
C TYR A 78 -10.07 0.15 -12.69
N PHE A 79 -10.16 1.45 -12.94
CA PHE A 79 -11.40 2.17 -13.24
C PHE A 79 -12.47 2.04 -12.15
N VAL A 80 -12.07 1.79 -10.90
CA VAL A 80 -12.98 1.73 -9.76
C VAL A 80 -13.58 3.11 -9.48
N ASP A 81 -14.82 3.19 -8.99
CA ASP A 81 -15.37 4.44 -8.44
C ASP A 81 -14.74 4.70 -7.06
N PRO A 82 -13.91 5.75 -6.88
CA PRO A 82 -13.26 6.03 -5.59
C PRO A 82 -14.25 6.38 -4.46
N ARG A 83 -15.52 6.66 -4.80
CA ARG A 83 -16.59 6.95 -3.84
C ARG A 83 -17.43 5.72 -3.53
N SER A 84 -17.09 4.57 -4.09
CA SER A 84 -17.80 3.32 -3.87
C SER A 84 -17.84 2.98 -2.38
N PRO A 85 -19.04 2.79 -1.78
CA PRO A 85 -19.16 2.44 -0.36
C PRO A 85 -18.42 1.16 0.02
N VAL A 86 -18.35 0.17 -0.89
CA VAL A 86 -17.64 -1.10 -0.61
C VAL A 86 -16.12 -0.89 -0.50
N LEU A 87 -15.54 0.05 -1.26
CA LEU A 87 -14.11 0.37 -1.15
C LEU A 87 -13.80 1.19 0.09
N ILE A 88 -14.69 2.12 0.46
CA ILE A 88 -14.55 2.91 1.69
C ILE A 88 -14.57 1.99 2.91
N GLU A 89 -15.52 1.04 2.95
CA GLU A 89 -15.59 0.07 4.05
C GLU A 89 -14.41 -0.90 4.05
N HIS A 90 -13.97 -1.38 2.88
CA HIS A 90 -12.76 -2.18 2.76
C HIS A 90 -11.54 -1.46 3.33
N GLY A 91 -11.32 -0.20 2.95
CA GLY A 91 -10.19 0.60 3.45
C GLY A 91 -10.21 0.76 4.97
N ARG A 92 -11.40 0.93 5.57
CA ARG A 92 -11.55 1.01 7.03
C ARG A 92 -11.17 -0.32 7.73
N ILE A 93 -11.64 -1.44 7.18
CA ILE A 93 -11.32 -2.78 7.69
C ILE A 93 -9.83 -3.07 7.53
N ALA A 94 -9.28 -2.79 6.34
CA ALA A 94 -7.87 -2.96 6.01
C ALA A 94 -6.95 -2.15 6.91
N GLY A 95 -7.25 -0.87 7.13
CA GLY A 95 -6.48 -0.02 8.04
C GLY A 95 -6.46 -0.56 9.47
N SER A 96 -7.62 -1.01 9.98
CA SER A 96 -7.73 -1.60 11.32
C SER A 96 -6.89 -2.88 11.45
N ARG A 97 -7.01 -3.77 10.47
CA ARG A 97 -6.28 -5.04 10.43
C ARG A 97 -4.77 -4.84 10.32
N ARG A 98 -4.34 -3.88 9.49
CA ARG A 98 -2.92 -3.54 9.32
C ARG A 98 -2.31 -2.96 10.59
N ALA A 99 -3.07 -2.12 11.32
CA ALA A 99 -2.63 -1.61 12.61
C ALA A 99 -2.48 -2.73 13.66
N GLU A 100 -3.44 -3.64 13.76
CA GLU A 100 -3.36 -4.83 14.63
C GLU A 100 -2.15 -5.69 14.26
N ARG A 101 -2.03 -6.06 12.98
CA ARG A 101 -0.90 -6.84 12.44
C ARG A 101 0.44 -6.19 12.77
N MET A 102 0.56 -4.87 12.62
CA MET A 102 1.81 -4.17 12.88
C MET A 102 2.21 -4.26 14.37
N ARG A 103 1.25 -4.14 15.30
CA ARG A 103 1.52 -4.35 16.73
C ARG A 103 2.00 -5.77 17.00
N GLU A 104 1.36 -6.77 16.41
CA GLU A 104 1.78 -8.17 16.57
C GLU A 104 3.19 -8.43 16.00
N MET A 105 3.52 -7.85 14.84
CA MET A 105 4.88 -7.93 14.28
C MET A 105 5.91 -7.30 15.22
N ILE A 106 5.60 -6.14 15.81
CA ILE A 106 6.45 -5.47 16.81
C ILE A 106 6.65 -6.36 18.04
N GLU A 107 5.60 -6.98 18.57
CA GLU A 107 5.71 -7.92 19.70
C GLU A 107 6.55 -9.15 19.36
N ARG A 108 6.48 -9.65 18.11
CA ARG A 108 7.34 -10.75 17.67
C ARG A 108 8.80 -10.33 17.55
N LEU A 109 9.08 -9.13 17.06
CA LEU A 109 10.42 -8.53 17.04
C LEU A 109 10.96 -8.32 18.46
N ASP A 110 10.10 -7.91 19.39
CA ASP A 110 10.45 -7.70 20.80
C ASP A 110 11.01 -8.98 21.45
N ARG A 111 10.38 -10.13 21.15
CA ARG A 111 10.85 -11.47 21.55
C ARG A 111 12.16 -11.90 20.89
N MET A 112 12.61 -11.18 19.87
CA MET A 112 13.90 -11.36 19.21
C MET A 112 14.93 -10.32 19.67
N GLU A 113 14.67 -9.62 20.78
CA GLU A 113 15.52 -8.54 21.32
C GLU A 113 15.64 -7.33 20.38
N ILE A 114 14.70 -7.15 19.45
CA ILE A 114 14.62 -6.01 18.54
C ILE A 114 13.52 -5.07 19.03
N LYS A 115 13.91 -3.97 19.65
CA LYS A 115 12.99 -3.00 20.27
C LYS A 115 12.64 -1.88 19.28
N ILE A 116 11.42 -1.88 18.77
CA ILE A 116 10.82 -0.82 17.93
C ILE A 116 9.46 -0.45 18.50
N SER A 117 9.14 0.84 18.59
CA SER A 117 7.82 1.30 19.01
C SER A 117 6.87 1.42 17.83
N TYR A 118 5.57 1.26 18.07
CA TYR A 118 4.55 1.53 17.04
C TYR A 118 4.63 2.98 16.54
N GLY A 119 4.93 3.93 17.43
CA GLY A 119 5.11 5.34 17.08
C GLY A 119 6.24 5.55 16.07
N ALA A 120 7.38 4.88 16.23
CA ALA A 120 8.48 4.97 15.27
C ALA A 120 8.09 4.47 13.87
N VAL A 121 7.18 3.48 13.79
CA VAL A 121 6.66 3.02 12.49
C VAL A 121 5.68 4.03 11.89
N MET A 122 4.84 4.65 12.73
CA MET A 122 3.91 5.70 12.29
C MET A 122 4.65 6.94 11.78
N ASP A 123 5.75 7.33 12.42
CA ASP A 123 6.59 8.44 11.97
C ASP A 123 7.11 8.21 10.54
N GLU A 124 7.39 6.96 10.17
CA GLU A 124 7.84 6.58 8.82
C GLU A 124 6.68 6.41 7.82
N ALA A 125 5.45 6.20 8.29
CA ALA A 125 4.25 6.20 7.45
C ALA A 125 3.81 7.63 7.08
N GLY A 126 4.09 8.61 7.94
CA GLY A 126 3.75 10.01 7.71
C GLY A 126 2.40 10.40 8.32
N PRO A 127 1.67 11.38 7.73
CA PRO A 127 0.50 12.00 8.35
C PRO A 127 -0.67 11.02 8.58
N GLU A 128 -1.67 11.46 9.35
CA GLU A 128 -2.85 10.64 9.64
C GLU A 128 -3.61 10.23 8.37
N GLY A 129 -4.03 8.95 8.29
CA GLY A 129 -4.81 8.40 7.17
C GLY A 129 -4.02 7.50 6.20
N VAL A 130 -2.72 7.32 6.41
CA VAL A 130 -1.86 6.44 5.58
C VAL A 130 -2.10 4.96 5.90
N VAL A 131 -2.13 4.12 4.87
CA VAL A 131 -2.20 2.66 5.04
C VAL A 131 -0.85 2.11 5.48
N ILE A 132 -0.74 1.74 6.76
CA ILE A 132 0.50 1.19 7.32
C ILE A 132 0.83 -0.22 6.75
N GLY A 133 2.12 -0.49 6.55
CA GLY A 133 2.60 -1.72 5.95
C GLY A 133 4.03 -2.04 6.40
N ARG A 134 4.52 -3.22 6.00
CA ARG A 134 5.90 -3.67 6.28
C ARG A 134 6.98 -2.69 5.79
N PRO A 135 6.82 -1.98 4.66
CA PRO A 135 7.83 -1.00 4.25
C PRO A 135 8.09 0.09 5.29
N HIS A 136 7.06 0.55 6.02
CA HIS A 136 7.22 1.51 7.12
C HIS A 136 8.01 0.91 8.28
N LEU A 137 7.73 -0.35 8.65
CA LEU A 137 8.49 -1.07 9.68
C LEU A 137 9.95 -1.27 9.25
N ALA A 138 10.19 -1.57 7.98
CA ALA A 138 11.54 -1.69 7.42
C ALA A 138 12.33 -0.38 7.57
N LYS A 139 11.73 0.75 7.19
CA LYS A 139 12.33 2.08 7.35
C LYS A 139 12.64 2.37 8.83
N ALA A 140 11.72 2.07 9.74
CA ALA A 140 11.92 2.25 11.18
C ALA A 140 13.06 1.38 11.72
N LEU A 141 13.16 0.11 11.27
CA LEU A 141 14.24 -0.81 11.64
C LEU A 141 15.61 -0.32 11.15
N VAL A 142 15.68 0.22 9.94
CA VAL A 142 16.91 0.80 9.40
C VAL A 142 17.33 2.02 10.22
N LYS A 143 16.40 2.94 10.47
CA LYS A 143 16.64 4.16 11.25
C LYS A 143 17.08 3.88 12.69
N ALA A 144 16.56 2.81 13.29
CA ALA A 144 16.96 2.34 14.61
C ALA A 144 18.26 1.52 14.62
N GLY A 145 18.87 1.25 13.46
CA GLY A 145 20.15 0.55 13.33
C GLY A 145 20.07 -0.97 13.36
N TYR A 146 18.88 -1.57 13.31
CA TYR A 146 18.70 -3.03 13.28
C TYR A 146 18.87 -3.63 11.89
N ALA A 147 18.77 -2.82 10.83
CA ALA A 147 18.95 -3.23 9.45
C ALA A 147 19.80 -2.21 8.67
N LYS A 148 20.53 -2.68 7.66
CA LYS A 148 21.39 -1.84 6.80
C LYS A 148 20.61 -1.13 5.69
N SER A 149 19.49 -1.70 5.29
CA SER A 149 18.62 -1.19 4.22
C SER A 149 17.22 -1.77 4.38
N VAL A 150 16.24 -1.21 3.65
CA VAL A 150 14.89 -1.76 3.59
C VAL A 150 14.94 -3.22 3.13
N TRP A 151 15.76 -3.52 2.12
CA TRP A 151 15.97 -4.88 1.65
C TRP A 151 16.50 -5.83 2.73
N ASP A 152 17.55 -5.41 3.46
CA ASP A 152 18.15 -6.18 4.56
C ASP A 152 17.12 -6.46 5.68
N ALA A 153 16.24 -5.50 5.96
CA ALA A 153 15.14 -5.69 6.91
C ALA A 153 14.15 -6.76 6.43
N PHE A 154 13.73 -6.73 5.17
CA PHE A 154 12.83 -7.74 4.59
C PHE A 154 13.48 -9.12 4.56
N GLU A 155 14.75 -9.22 4.16
CA GLU A 155 15.43 -10.50 4.04
C GLU A 155 15.59 -11.21 5.39
N ARG A 156 15.90 -10.47 6.46
CA ARG A 156 16.30 -11.06 7.74
C ARG A 156 15.26 -10.96 8.84
N LEU A 157 14.48 -9.88 8.87
CA LEU A 157 13.74 -9.48 10.06
C LEU A 157 12.23 -9.55 9.88
N ILE A 158 11.68 -9.21 8.72
CA ILE A 158 10.22 -9.02 8.56
C ILE A 158 9.61 -9.63 7.29
N GLY A 159 10.41 -10.30 6.46
CA GLY A 159 9.95 -11.03 5.28
C GLY A 159 9.15 -12.28 5.63
N ASN A 160 8.61 -12.96 4.62
CA ASN A 160 7.63 -14.06 4.80
C ASN A 160 8.19 -15.23 5.63
N GLU A 161 9.49 -15.49 5.55
CA GLU A 161 10.16 -16.56 6.30
C GLU A 161 10.59 -16.13 7.72
N SER A 162 10.39 -14.85 8.08
CA SER A 162 10.77 -14.36 9.40
C SER A 162 9.81 -14.84 10.49
N ARG A 163 10.35 -15.09 11.69
CA ARG A 163 9.57 -15.32 12.91
C ARG A 163 8.67 -14.14 13.27
N ALA A 164 9.00 -12.93 12.82
CA ALA A 164 8.18 -11.75 13.01
C ALA A 164 7.07 -11.59 11.96
N PHE A 165 7.04 -12.42 10.92
CA PHE A 165 6.02 -12.34 9.89
C PHE A 165 4.63 -12.67 10.46
N VAL A 166 3.66 -11.84 10.10
CA VAL A 166 2.25 -12.05 10.35
C VAL A 166 1.56 -11.88 8.99
N PRO A 167 0.75 -12.82 8.50
CA PRO A 167 0.01 -12.63 7.26
C PRO A 167 -1.07 -11.56 7.44
N THR A 168 -1.38 -10.81 6.39
CA THR A 168 -2.38 -9.74 6.48
C THR A 168 -3.79 -10.29 6.68
N ASN A 169 -4.12 -11.40 5.99
CA ASN A 169 -5.41 -12.10 6.09
C ASN A 169 -6.59 -11.13 6.00
N LEU A 170 -6.68 -10.40 4.89
CA LEU A 170 -7.79 -9.47 4.64
C LEU A 170 -8.92 -10.15 3.88
N LEU A 171 -8.62 -10.61 2.67
CA LEU A 171 -9.57 -11.24 1.76
C LEU A 171 -8.92 -12.48 1.13
N GLU A 172 -9.74 -13.40 0.63
CA GLU A 172 -9.31 -14.36 -0.37
C GLU A 172 -9.24 -13.66 -1.75
N PRO A 173 -8.37 -14.10 -2.70
CA PRO A 173 -8.25 -13.44 -4.00
C PRO A 173 -9.58 -13.34 -4.76
N THR A 174 -10.44 -14.35 -4.65
CA THR A 174 -11.79 -14.31 -5.25
C THR A 174 -12.67 -13.22 -4.67
N ALA A 175 -12.56 -12.94 -3.36
CA ALA A 175 -13.30 -11.86 -2.72
C ALA A 175 -12.74 -10.49 -3.12
N ALA A 176 -11.41 -10.37 -3.29
CA ALA A 176 -10.79 -9.15 -3.82
C ALA A 176 -11.24 -8.86 -5.26
N ILE A 177 -11.33 -9.87 -6.12
CA ILE A 177 -11.87 -9.76 -7.49
C ILE A 177 -13.32 -9.25 -7.46
N ASN A 178 -14.15 -9.79 -6.57
CA ASN A 178 -15.56 -9.38 -6.44
C ASN A 178 -15.68 -7.94 -5.92
N LEU A 179 -14.87 -7.56 -4.92
CA LEU A 179 -14.81 -6.19 -4.41
C LEU A 179 -14.54 -5.17 -5.53
N VAL A 180 -13.55 -5.45 -6.39
CA VAL A 180 -13.23 -4.57 -7.52
C VAL A 180 -14.40 -4.48 -8.51
N ARG A 181 -15.06 -5.61 -8.82
CA ARG A 181 -16.23 -5.63 -9.72
C ARG A 181 -17.42 -4.87 -9.16
N GLU A 182 -17.71 -5.03 -7.86
CA GLU A 182 -18.77 -4.30 -7.17
C GLU A 182 -18.50 -2.79 -7.13
N ALA A 183 -17.23 -2.39 -7.09
CA ALA A 183 -16.81 -1.00 -7.23
C ALA A 183 -16.82 -0.47 -8.68
N GLY A 184 -17.31 -1.27 -9.64
CA GLY A 184 -17.40 -0.91 -11.06
C GLY A 184 -16.09 -1.02 -11.85
N GLY A 185 -15.05 -1.60 -11.24
CA GLY A 185 -13.72 -1.70 -11.85
C GLY A 185 -13.44 -3.02 -12.55
N ILE A 186 -12.23 -3.11 -13.10
CA ILE A 186 -11.67 -4.28 -13.78
C ILE A 186 -10.56 -4.87 -12.90
N PRO A 187 -10.73 -6.10 -12.40
CA PRO A 187 -9.71 -6.78 -11.62
C PRO A 187 -8.62 -7.39 -12.53
N LEU A 188 -7.37 -7.32 -12.07
CA LEU A 188 -6.19 -7.96 -12.65
C LEU A 188 -5.39 -8.64 -11.52
N TRP A 189 -4.99 -9.88 -11.75
CA TRP A 189 -4.14 -10.67 -10.85
C TRP A 189 -2.84 -11.02 -11.55
#